data_AF-A0A2E0LZW6-F1
#
_entry.id   AF-A0A2E0LZW6-F1
#
_cell.length_a   1.000
_cell.length_b   1.000
_cell.length_c   1.000
_cell.angle_alpha   90.00
_cell.angle_beta   90.00
_cell.angle_gamma   90.00
#
_symmetry.space_group_name_H-M   'P 1'
#
loop_
_entity.id
_entity.type
_entity.pdbx_description
1 polymer ?
#
loop_
_entity_poly.entity_id
_entity_poly.type
_entity_poly.pdbx_seq_one_letter_code
_entity_poly.pdbx_strand_id
1 'polypeptide(L)' 'MATWRPVQFFREVRNEAEKVTWPSRRETMMTSFFVFLMVTFCSIFFVVADQLILWAVAAILGIGK' A
#
# COMPACT_ATOMS: atom_id res chain seq x y z
N MET A 1 43.63 -11.76 9.86
CA MET A 1 42.40 -12.52 9.52
C MET A 1 41.38 -12.24 10.59
N ALA A 2 40.19 -11.77 10.21
CA ALA A 2 39.18 -11.23 11.11
C ALA A 2 38.79 -12.23 12.21
N THR A 3 39.11 -11.90 13.46
CA THR A 3 38.59 -12.63 14.61
C THR A 3 37.15 -12.16 14.78
N TRP A 4 36.18 -12.98 14.39
CA TRP A 4 34.76 -12.72 14.60
C TRP A 4 34.53 -12.54 16.10
N ARG A 5 34.37 -11.30 16.54
CA ARG A 5 34.08 -10.93 17.93
C ARG A 5 32.56 -10.74 18.04
N PRO A 6 31.77 -11.79 18.34
CA PRO A 6 30.32 -11.70 18.41
C PRO A 6 29.84 -10.58 19.35
N VAL A 7 30.60 -10.31 20.43
CA VAL A 7 30.33 -9.21 21.37
C VAL A 7 30.40 -7.81 20.73
N GLN A 8 31.27 -7.60 19.73
CA GLN A 8 31.36 -6.33 18.99
C GLN A 8 30.20 -6.21 17.98
N PHE A 9 29.83 -7.31 17.33
CA PHE A 9 28.70 -7.34 16.39
C PHE A 9 27.36 -6.98 17.06
N PHE A 10 27.10 -7.47 18.29
CA PHE A 10 25.91 -7.06 19.05
C PHE A 10 25.88 -5.57 19.39
N ARG A 11 27.06 -4.95 19.60
CA ARG A 11 27.14 -3.49 19.82
C ARG A 11 26.88 -2.72 18.53
N GLU A 12 27.42 -3.17 17.41
CA GLU A 12 27.14 -2.59 16.08
C GLU A 12 25.66 -2.68 15.72
N VAL A 13 25.03 -3.85 15.88
CA VAL A 13 23.59 -4.03 15.61
C VAL A 13 22.73 -3.11 16.47
N ARG A 14 23.08 -2.91 17.74
CA ARG A 14 22.36 -1.95 18.60
C ARG A 14 22.54 -0.51 18.13
N ASN A 15 23.76 -0.12 17.78
CA ASN A 15 24.04 1.23 17.26
C ASN A 15 23.32 1.49 15.92
N GLU A 16 23.14 0.46 15.08
CA GLU A 16 22.38 0.55 13.82
C GLU A 16 20.87 0.52 14.07
N ALA A 17 20.41 -0.23 15.07
CA ALA A 17 19.01 -0.26 15.49
C ALA A 17 18.55 1.08 16.07
N GLU A 18 19.43 1.84 16.72
CA GLU A 18 19.15 3.19 17.21
C GLU A 18 18.95 4.20 16.06
N LYS A 19 19.45 3.92 14.86
CA LYS A 19 19.20 4.73 13.65
C LYS A 19 17.84 4.44 13.01
N VAL A 20 17.13 3.39 13.45
CA VAL A 20 15.80 3.05 12.94
C VAL A 20 14.79 4.03 13.51
N THR A 21 14.58 5.13 12.78
CA THR A 21 13.54 6.11 13.10
C THR A 21 12.18 5.50 12.79
N TRP A 22 11.52 4.95 13.80
CA TRP A 22 10.14 4.48 13.64
C TRP A 22 9.23 5.69 13.43
N PRO A 23 8.35 5.63 12.41
CA PRO A 23 7.42 6.71 12.12
C PRO A 23 6.49 6.94 13.30
N SER A 24 6.17 8.20 13.54
CA SER A 24 5.22 8.56 14.58
C SER A 24 3.82 8.05 14.20
N ARG A 25 2.99 7.69 15.19
CA ARG A 25 1.61 7.22 14.95
C ARG A 25 0.79 8.20 14.08
N ARG A 26 1.13 9.49 14.13
CA ARG A 26 0.49 10.54 13.33
C ARG A 26 0.87 10.46 11.85
N GLU A 27 2.14 10.25 11.54
CA GLU A 27 2.61 10.06 10.16
C GLU A 27 2.06 8.76 9.56
N THR A 28 2.04 7.68 10.33
CA THR A 28 1.44 6.41 9.86
C THR A 28 -0.02 6.59 9.49
N MET A 29 -0.81 7.29 10.33
CA MET A 29 -2.22 7.56 10.04
C MET A 29 -2.41 8.44 8.79
N MET A 30 -1.59 9.48 8.63
CA MET A 30 -1.68 10.34 7.43
C MET A 30 -1.33 9.58 6.16
N THR A 31 -0.25 8.79 6.15
CA THR A 31 0.13 8.00 4.97
C THR A 31 -0.93 6.95 4.64
N SER A 32 -1.51 6.27 5.64
CA SER A 32 -2.63 5.34 5.42
C SER A 32 -3.89 6.03 4.88
N PHE A 33 -4.16 7.28 5.29
CA PHE A 33 -5.29 8.04 4.79
C PHE A 33 -5.18 8.33 3.27
N PHE A 34 -4.00 8.73 2.80
CA PHE A 34 -3.79 8.96 1.36
C PHE A 34 -3.96 7.68 0.54
N VAL A 35 -3.52 6.53 1.05
CA VAL A 35 -3.76 5.22 0.41
C VAL A 35 -5.26 4.92 0.35
N PHE A 36 -6.00 5.14 1.45
CA PHE A 36 -7.44 4.97 1.49
C PHE A 36 -8.17 5.84 0.46
N LEU A 37 -7.75 7.11 0.33
CA LEU A 37 -8.32 8.04 -0.64
C LEU A 37 -8.12 7.54 -2.08
N MET A 38 -6.89 7.12 -2.42
CA MET A 38 -6.56 6.59 -3.74
C MET A 38 -7.37 5.33 -4.06
N VAL A 39 -7.45 4.40 -3.12
CA VAL A 39 -8.21 3.15 -3.29
C VAL A 39 -9.70 3.43 -3.47
N THR A 40 -10.25 4.37 -2.68
CA THR A 40 -11.66 4.76 -2.80
C THR A 40 -11.95 5.34 -4.19
N PHE A 41 -11.08 6.22 -4.68
CA PHE A 41 -11.23 6.81 -6.01
C PHE A 41 -11.12 5.76 -7.13
N CYS A 42 -10.12 4.88 -7.07
CA CYS A 42 -9.98 3.76 -8.00
C CYS A 42 -11.19 2.83 -7.97
N SER A 43 -11.71 2.51 -6.78
CA SER A 43 -12.88 1.64 -6.63
C SER A 43 -14.12 2.24 -7.28
N ILE A 44 -14.35 3.55 -7.10
CA ILE A 44 -15.48 4.23 -7.74
C ILE A 44 -15.34 4.19 -9.27
N PHE A 45 -14.15 4.47 -9.78
CA PHE A 45 -13.88 4.42 -11.21
C PHE A 45 -14.17 3.04 -11.81
N PHE A 46 -13.71 1.96 -11.16
CA PHE A 46 -13.97 0.60 -11.63
C PHE A 46 -15.46 0.28 -11.65
N VAL A 47 -16.20 0.59 -10.58
CA VAL A 47 -17.65 0.33 -10.53
C VAL A 47 -18.39 1.05 -11.66
N VAL A 48 -18.05 2.30 -11.94
CA VAL A 48 -18.63 3.06 -13.06
C VAL A 48 -18.27 2.42 -14.40
N ALA A 49 -17.01 2.03 -14.59
CA ALA A 49 -16.57 1.36 -15.81
C ALA A 49 -17.27 0.01 -16.01
N ASP A 50 -17.42 -0.79 -14.96
CA ASP A 50 -18.13 -2.07 -14.99
C ASP A 50 -19.60 -1.88 -15.39
N GLN A 51 -20.27 -0.85 -14.86
CA GLN A 51 -21.64 -0.51 -15.25
C GLN A 51 -21.76 -0.06 -16.70
N LEU A 52 -20.82 0.78 -17.18
CA LEU A 52 -20.77 1.18 -18.58
C LEU A 52 -20.56 -0.01 -19.51
N ILE A 53 -19.66 -0.93 -19.14
CA ILE A 53 -19.42 -2.15 -19.91
C ILE A 53 -20.65 -3.05 -19.89
N LEU A 54 -21.29 -3.25 -18.74
CA LEU A 54 -22.54 -4.01 -18.63
C LEU A 54 -23.64 -3.44 -19.53
N TRP A 55 -23.81 -2.11 -19.55
CA TRP A 55 -24.78 -1.46 -20.42
C TRP A 55 -24.41 -1.59 -21.90
N ALA A 56 -23.13 -1.42 -22.25
CA ALA A 56 -22.65 -1.58 -23.61
C ALA A 56 -22.85 -3.02 -24.11
N VAL A 57 -22.50 -4.00 -23.27
CA VAL A 57 -22.67 -5.42 -23.58
C VAL A 57 -24.15 -5.80 -23.66
N ALA A 58 -25.01 -5.30 -22.77
CA ALA A 58 -26.45 -5.51 -22.84
C ALA A 58 -27.06 -4.92 -24.12
N ALA A 59 -26.59 -3.74 -24.54
CA ALA A 59 -26.99 -3.12 -25.80
C ALA A 59 -26.54 -3.92 -27.03
N ILE A 60 -25.31 -4.46 -27.01
CA ILE A 60 -24.76 -5.27 -28.11
C ILE A 60 -25.42 -6.65 -28.19
N LEU A 61 -25.67 -7.31 -27.06
CA LEU A 61 -26.32 -8.62 -27.00
C LEU A 61 -27.84 -8.52 -27.20
N GLY A 62 -28.41 -7.32 -27.25
CA GLY A 62 -29.85 -7.10 -27.38
C GLY A 62 -30.67 -7.59 -26.18
N ILE A 63 -30.03 -7.98 -25.07
CA ILE A 63 -30.72 -8.45 -23.86
C ILE A 63 -31.20 -7.23 -23.09
N GLY A 64 -32.33 -6.74 -23.58
CA GLY A 64 -32.96 -5.46 -23.26
C GLY A 64 -34.15 -5.18 -24.19
N LYS A 65 -34.29 -5.95 -25.28
CA LYS A 65 -35.55 -6.50 -25.81
C LYS A 65 -35.29 -7.76 -26.66
#